data_AF-A0A957AF49-F1
#
_entry.id   AF-A0A957AF49-F1
#
_cell.length_a   1.000
_cell.length_b   1.000
_cell.length_c   1.000
_cell.angle_alpha   90.00
_cell.angle_beta   90.00
_cell.angle_gamma   90.00
#
_symmetry.space_group_name_H-M   'P 1'
#
loop_
_entity.id
_entity.type
_entity.pdbx_description
1 polymer ?
#
loop_
_entity_poly.entity_id
_entity_poly.type
_entity_poly.pdbx_seq_one_letter_code
_entity_poly.pdbx_strand_id
1 'polypeptide(L)'
;MLLLTASEQVPSRRVELLGETWFAAPANPVLTSALLSFAARASLVLALVTLVLGNLLLWRLTRRESQLVRLRADFVDVVSHELRTPLTPILGYARLLLRKEEHLDANQREAIELIHESGQRLHRVVESILDFQRLRAEPVVPQPRPTTLRALLSQVVDAGRRLMGDAPVEMRLELDPDLPASVLCDGTRV
;
A
#
# COMPACT_ATOMS: atom_id res chain seq x y z
N MET A 1 69.72 -20.83 59.75
CA MET A 1 69.02 -22.05 60.22
C MET A 1 68.05 -21.58 61.29
N LEU A 2 66.73 -21.45 61.13
CA LEU A 2 65.72 -22.05 60.24
C LEU A 2 64.59 -21.03 59.97
N LEU A 3 64.20 -20.95 58.70
CA LEU A 3 62.85 -20.76 58.12
C LEU A 3 61.94 -19.62 58.59
N LEU A 4 61.87 -18.60 57.70
CA LEU A 4 60.67 -17.84 57.36
C LEU A 4 59.55 -18.78 56.89
N THR A 5 58.37 -18.73 57.52
CA THR A 5 57.09 -18.91 56.81
C THR A 5 56.01 -18.08 57.50
N ALA A 6 55.76 -16.90 56.92
CA ALA A 6 54.50 -16.20 57.09
C ALA A 6 53.38 -17.11 56.57
N SER A 7 52.44 -17.47 57.43
CA SER A 7 51.19 -18.11 57.04
C SER A 7 50.09 -17.07 57.20
N GLU A 8 49.79 -16.38 56.10
CA GLU A 8 48.62 -15.52 55.96
C GLU A 8 47.35 -16.35 56.25
N GLN A 9 46.76 -16.12 57.42
CA GLN A 9 45.45 -16.67 57.76
C GLN A 9 44.38 -16.03 56.88
N VAL A 10 43.87 -16.80 55.93
CA VAL A 10 42.64 -16.49 55.19
C VAL A 10 41.44 -16.66 56.15
N PRO A 11 40.60 -15.62 56.38
CA PRO A 11 39.51 -15.72 57.34
C PRO A 11 38.30 -16.41 56.70
N SER A 12 38.08 -17.70 56.99
CA SER A 12 36.86 -18.42 56.60
C SER A 12 35.78 -18.24 57.66
N ARG A 13 34.73 -17.48 57.33
CA ARG A 13 33.57 -17.23 58.20
C ARG A 13 32.72 -18.52 58.26
N ARG A 14 32.78 -19.26 59.37
CA ARG A 14 31.92 -20.42 59.63
C ARG A 14 30.50 -19.96 59.95
N VAL A 15 29.50 -20.59 59.32
CA VAL A 15 28.07 -20.40 59.63
C VAL A 15 27.50 -21.76 60.05
N GLU A 16 26.89 -21.80 61.23
CA GLU A 16 26.35 -23.01 61.84
C GLU A 16 24.82 -23.00 61.67
N LEU A 17 24.29 -23.95 60.90
CA LEU A 17 22.86 -24.10 60.66
C LEU A 17 22.51 -25.58 60.89
N LEU A 18 21.54 -25.84 61.77
CA LEU A 18 21.06 -27.20 62.09
C LEU A 18 22.16 -28.17 62.57
N GLY A 19 23.11 -27.71 63.38
CA GLY A 19 24.12 -28.56 64.01
C GLY A 19 25.23 -29.07 63.07
N GLU A 20 25.22 -28.63 61.80
CA GLU A 20 26.27 -28.92 60.83
C GLU A 20 27.05 -27.65 60.49
N THR A 21 28.38 -27.73 60.46
CA THR A 21 29.25 -26.59 60.10
C THR A 21 29.44 -26.55 58.59
N TRP A 22 28.81 -25.58 57.92
CA TRP A 22 28.97 -25.37 56.50
C TRP A 22 30.11 -24.36 56.24
N PHE A 23 31.03 -24.72 55.34
CA PHE A 23 32.02 -23.77 54.82
C PHE A 23 31.34 -22.95 53.71
N ALA A 24 31.16 -21.64 53.94
CA ALA A 24 30.78 -20.74 52.86
C ALA A 24 31.93 -20.73 51.83
N ALA A 25 31.70 -21.31 50.65
CA ALA A 25 32.66 -21.27 49.57
C ALA A 25 33.03 -19.80 49.29
N PRO A 26 34.31 -19.42 49.21
CA PRO A 26 34.69 -18.05 48.92
C PRO A 26 34.10 -17.68 47.56
N ALA A 27 33.21 -16.69 47.53
CA ALA A 27 32.67 -16.18 46.28
C ALA A 27 33.85 -15.68 45.44
N ASN A 28 34.20 -16.41 44.38
CA ASN A 28 35.31 -16.03 43.52
C ASN A 28 34.81 -14.95 42.54
N PRO A 29 35.21 -13.67 42.72
CA PRO A 29 34.67 -12.57 41.94
C PRO A 29 34.96 -12.72 40.45
N VAL A 30 36.11 -13.33 40.09
CA VAL A 30 36.53 -13.57 38.70
C VAL A 30 35.59 -14.55 38.01
N LEU A 31 35.20 -15.63 38.69
CA LEU A 31 34.24 -16.60 38.15
C LEU A 31 32.85 -15.99 37.99
N THR A 32 32.41 -15.16 38.95
CA THR A 32 31.10 -14.50 38.86
C THR A 32 31.03 -13.49 37.71
N SER A 33 32.06 -12.66 37.51
CA SER A 33 32.11 -11.71 36.38
C SER A 33 32.25 -12.41 35.03
N ALA A 34 33.01 -13.53 34.98
CA ALA A 34 33.15 -14.33 33.77
C ALA A 34 31.81 -14.94 33.36
N LEU A 35 31.09 -15.57 34.29
CA LEU A 35 29.76 -16.15 34.05
C LEU A 35 28.73 -15.08 33.66
N LEU A 36 28.73 -13.92 34.34
CA LEU A 36 27.83 -12.81 34.02
C LEU A 36 28.09 -12.25 32.61
N SER A 37 29.37 -12.05 32.24
CA SER A 37 29.73 -11.58 30.91
C SER A 37 29.41 -12.60 29.81
N PHE A 38 29.55 -13.89 30.08
CA PHE A 38 29.15 -14.97 29.19
C PHE A 38 27.63 -14.99 29.00
N ALA A 39 26.86 -14.93 30.08
CA ALA A 39 25.41 -14.88 30.05
C ALA A 39 24.88 -13.64 29.29
N ALA A 40 25.49 -12.46 29.52
CA ALA A 40 25.13 -11.24 28.81
C ALA A 40 25.39 -11.33 27.31
N ARG A 41 26.55 -11.87 26.90
CA ARG A 41 26.88 -12.10 25.49
C ARG A 41 25.95 -13.13 24.85
N ALA A 42 25.65 -14.23 25.55
CA ALA A 42 24.72 -15.25 25.09
C ALA A 42 23.30 -14.67 24.89
N SER A 43 22.83 -13.85 25.83
CA SER A 43 21.55 -13.13 25.72
C SER A 43 21.53 -12.17 24.53
N LEU A 44 22.62 -11.42 24.31
CA LEU A 44 22.75 -10.50 23.19
C LEU A 44 22.76 -11.22 21.83
N VAL A 45 23.46 -12.35 21.75
CA VAL A 45 23.46 -13.22 20.56
C VAL A 45 22.06 -13.77 20.30
N LEU A 46 21.37 -14.26 21.32
CA LEU A 46 20.00 -14.78 21.18
C LEU A 46 19.01 -13.69 20.72
N ALA A 47 19.10 -12.50 21.29
CA ALA A 47 18.30 -11.34 20.89
C ALA A 47 18.57 -10.95 19.43
N LEU A 48 19.86 -10.94 19.01
CA LEU A 48 20.25 -10.65 17.64
C LEU A 48 19.70 -11.69 16.66
N VAL A 49 19.80 -12.99 16.99
CA VAL A 49 19.26 -14.07 16.17
C VAL A 49 17.74 -13.93 16.01
N THR A 50 17.04 -13.62 17.10
CA THR A 50 15.59 -13.47 17.08
C THR A 50 15.17 -12.24 16.25
N LEU A 51 15.90 -11.13 16.38
CA LEU A 51 15.67 -9.91 15.59
C LEU A 51 15.89 -10.16 14.09
N VAL A 52 17.02 -10.79 13.73
CA VAL A 52 17.35 -11.09 12.33
C VAL A 52 16.35 -12.08 11.72
N LEU A 53 16.00 -13.14 12.46
CA LEU A 53 15.04 -14.13 11.99
C LEU A 53 13.63 -13.52 11.87
N GLY A 54 13.22 -12.69 12.82
CA GLY A 54 11.95 -11.97 12.78
C GLY A 54 11.86 -11.03 11.58
N ASN A 55 12.92 -10.24 11.32
CA ASN A 55 12.96 -9.35 10.16
C ASN A 55 12.96 -10.15 8.84
N LEU A 56 13.72 -11.25 8.77
CA LEU A 56 13.73 -12.13 7.60
C LEU A 56 12.36 -12.78 7.34
N LEU A 57 11.67 -13.22 8.39
CA LEU A 57 10.32 -13.78 8.29
C LEU A 57 9.32 -12.73 7.81
N LEU A 58 9.34 -11.53 8.40
CA LEU A 58 8.51 -10.40 7.98
C LEU A 58 8.74 -10.09 6.50
N TRP A 59 10.00 -9.98 6.09
CA TRP A 59 10.35 -9.69 4.70
C TRP A 59 9.89 -10.77 3.72
N ARG A 60 9.98 -12.06 4.12
CA ARG A 60 9.46 -13.18 3.31
C ARG A 60 7.94 -13.17 3.20
N LEU A 61 7.23 -12.84 4.28
CA LEU A 61 5.77 -12.74 4.28
C LEU A 61 5.31 -11.60 3.37
N THR A 62 5.89 -10.41 3.52
CA THR A 62 5.55 -9.24 2.69
C THR A 62 5.90 -9.42 1.22
N ARG A 63 6.97 -10.17 0.90
CA ARG A 63 7.40 -10.38 -0.49
C ARG A 63 6.41 -11.20 -1.31
N ARG A 64 5.80 -12.24 -0.74
CA ARG A 64 4.85 -13.10 -1.47
C ARG A 64 3.61 -12.33 -1.92
N GLU A 65 3.12 -11.44 -1.07
CA GLU A 65 1.98 -10.60 -1.40
C GLU A 65 2.33 -9.60 -2.51
N SER A 66 3.51 -8.99 -2.45
CA SER A 66 3.93 -7.97 -3.43
C SER A 66 4.03 -8.50 -4.87
N GLN A 67 4.51 -9.74 -5.06
CA GLN A 67 4.63 -10.33 -6.40
C GLN A 67 3.27 -10.67 -6.99
N LEU A 68 2.35 -11.23 -6.18
CA LEU A 68 1.00 -11.54 -6.62
C LEU A 68 0.19 -10.28 -6.93
N VAL A 69 0.40 -9.20 -6.18
CA VAL A 69 -0.26 -7.91 -6.44
C VAL A 69 0.23 -7.30 -7.75
N ARG A 70 1.55 -7.28 -8.00
CA ARG A 70 2.10 -6.77 -9.26
C ARG A 70 1.67 -7.59 -10.48
N LEU A 71 1.74 -8.92 -10.41
CA LEU A 71 1.30 -9.80 -11.49
C LEU A 71 -0.21 -9.64 -11.78
N ARG A 72 -1.04 -9.45 -10.75
CA ARG A 72 -2.46 -9.15 -10.94
C ARG A 72 -2.67 -7.79 -11.60
N ALA A 73 -1.92 -6.77 -11.22
CA ALA A 73 -2.01 -5.45 -11.82
C ALA A 73 -1.62 -5.48 -13.31
N ASP A 74 -0.48 -6.09 -13.63
CA ASP A 74 0.02 -6.22 -15.01
C ASP A 74 -0.95 -7.05 -15.87
N PHE A 75 -1.51 -8.13 -15.32
CA PHE A 75 -2.52 -8.94 -16.01
C PHE A 75 -3.77 -8.13 -16.37
N VAL A 76 -4.27 -7.31 -15.45
CA VAL A 76 -5.44 -6.46 -15.70
C VAL A 76 -5.12 -5.40 -16.76
N ASP A 77 -3.95 -4.77 -16.72
CA ASP A 77 -3.54 -3.74 -17.69
C ASP A 77 -3.44 -4.31 -19.12
N VAL A 78 -2.83 -5.49 -19.27
CA VAL A 78 -2.76 -6.22 -20.54
C VAL A 78 -4.14 -6.61 -21.05
N VAL A 79 -4.95 -7.28 -20.22
CA VAL A 79 -6.30 -7.71 -20.64
C VAL A 79 -7.15 -6.52 -21.04
N SER A 80 -7.03 -5.39 -20.36
CA SER A 80 -7.80 -4.20 -20.68
C SER A 80 -7.40 -3.58 -22.02
N HIS A 81 -6.10 -3.56 -22.34
CA HIS A 81 -5.62 -3.12 -23.65
C HIS A 81 -6.10 -4.06 -24.78
N GLU A 82 -6.03 -5.37 -24.55
CA GLU A 82 -6.51 -6.38 -25.48
C GLU A 82 -8.03 -6.36 -25.65
N LEU A 83 -8.79 -5.91 -24.63
CA LEU A 83 -10.24 -5.72 -24.71
C LEU A 83 -10.65 -4.40 -25.37
N ARG A 84 -9.90 -3.31 -25.16
CA ARG A 84 -10.19 -2.01 -25.78
C ARG A 84 -10.13 -2.08 -27.30
N THR A 85 -9.14 -2.80 -27.84
CA THR A 85 -8.91 -2.94 -29.28
C THR A 85 -10.09 -3.55 -30.05
N PRO A 86 -10.71 -4.68 -29.65
CA PRO A 86 -11.90 -5.22 -30.30
C PRO A 86 -13.19 -4.47 -29.92
N LEU A 87 -13.28 -3.90 -28.72
CA LEU A 87 -14.51 -3.24 -28.27
C LEU A 87 -14.73 -1.87 -28.95
N THR A 88 -13.65 -1.15 -29.23
CA THR A 88 -13.69 0.16 -29.91
C THR A 88 -14.38 0.10 -31.27
N PRO A 89 -14.02 -0.80 -32.21
CA PRO A 89 -14.71 -0.92 -33.49
C PRO A 89 -16.15 -1.44 -33.33
N ILE A 90 -16.44 -2.35 -32.40
CA ILE A 90 -17.81 -2.81 -32.12
C ILE A 90 -18.71 -1.62 -31.74
N LEU A 91 -18.25 -0.79 -30.80
CA LEU A 91 -18.97 0.42 -30.40
C LEU A 91 -19.06 1.45 -31.52
N GLY A 92 -18.01 1.59 -32.33
CA GLY A 92 -17.97 2.47 -33.49
C GLY A 92 -18.98 2.06 -34.56
N TYR A 93 -19.02 0.78 -34.93
CA TYR A 93 -19.99 0.24 -35.90
C TYR A 93 -21.41 0.32 -35.38
N ALA A 94 -21.65 -0.03 -34.11
CA ALA A 94 -22.97 0.12 -33.50
C ALA A 94 -23.47 1.58 -33.59
N ARG A 95 -22.61 2.55 -33.25
CA ARG A 95 -22.94 3.98 -33.36
C ARG A 95 -23.18 4.43 -34.81
N LEU A 96 -22.39 3.93 -35.77
CA LEU A 96 -22.57 4.24 -37.19
C LEU A 96 -23.88 3.68 -37.75
N LEU A 97 -24.25 2.46 -37.35
CA LEU A 97 -25.51 1.83 -37.76
C LEU A 97 -26.71 2.58 -37.18
N LEU A 98 -26.66 2.97 -35.90
CA LEU A 98 -27.74 3.74 -35.27
C LEU A 98 -27.96 5.13 -35.90
N ARG A 99 -26.92 5.73 -36.50
CA ARG A 99 -27.03 6.99 -37.24
C ARG A 99 -27.68 6.85 -38.61
N LYS A 100 -27.78 5.64 -39.17
CA LYS A 100 -28.40 5.40 -40.48
C LYS A 100 -29.90 5.10 -40.28
N GLU A 101 -30.71 6.16 -40.24
CA GLU A 101 -32.15 6.06 -39.96
C GLU A 101 -32.95 5.29 -41.04
N GLU A 102 -32.49 5.26 -42.29
CA GLU A 102 -33.26 4.69 -43.41
C GLU A 102 -33.17 3.15 -43.56
N HIS A 103 -32.37 2.44 -42.77
CA HIS A 103 -31.99 1.05 -43.09
C HIS A 103 -32.21 0.01 -41.96
N LEU A 104 -32.82 0.40 -40.84
CA LEU A 104 -33.03 -0.49 -39.70
C LEU A 104 -34.51 -0.63 -39.37
N ASP A 105 -35.00 -1.86 -39.23
CA ASP A 105 -36.28 -2.10 -38.59
C ASP A 105 -36.19 -1.85 -37.06
N ALA A 106 -37.35 -1.79 -36.40
CA ALA A 106 -37.43 -1.48 -34.96
C ALA A 106 -36.66 -2.49 -34.09
N ASN A 107 -36.70 -3.79 -34.42
CA ASN A 107 -36.02 -4.84 -33.67
C ASN A 107 -34.50 -4.77 -33.88
N GLN A 108 -34.06 -4.47 -35.10
CA GLN A 108 -32.65 -4.28 -35.44
C GLN A 108 -32.07 -3.07 -34.70
N ARG A 109 -32.81 -1.96 -34.65
CA ARG A 109 -32.42 -0.77 -33.89
C ARG A 109 -32.29 -1.10 -32.40
N GLU A 110 -33.29 -1.73 -31.80
CA GLU A 110 -33.27 -2.15 -30.40
C GLU A 110 -32.07 -3.06 -30.09
N ALA A 111 -31.81 -4.05 -30.95
CA ALA A 111 -30.66 -4.94 -30.80
C ALA A 111 -29.31 -4.19 -30.85
N ILE A 112 -29.16 -3.23 -31.75
CA ILE A 112 -27.91 -2.45 -31.89
C ILE A 112 -27.75 -1.48 -30.71
N GLU A 113 -28.84 -0.87 -30.21
CA GLU A 113 -28.85 -0.06 -29.00
C GLU A 113 -28.39 -0.89 -27.79
N LEU A 114 -28.91 -2.11 -27.64
CA LEU A 114 -28.51 -3.03 -26.57
C LEU A 114 -27.03 -3.42 -26.67
N ILE A 115 -26.52 -3.71 -27.87
CA ILE A 115 -25.09 -3.98 -28.10
C ILE A 115 -24.24 -2.77 -27.71
N HIS A 116 -24.67 -1.56 -28.08
CA HIS A 116 -23.96 -0.33 -27.78
C HIS A 116 -23.90 -0.07 -26.27
N GLU A 117 -25.04 -0.15 -25.58
CA GLU A 117 -25.14 0.06 -24.14
C GLU A 117 -24.34 -0.99 -23.36
N SER A 118 -24.48 -2.26 -23.73
CA SER A 118 -23.76 -3.37 -23.10
C SER A 118 -22.25 -3.23 -23.28
N GLY A 119 -21.80 -2.85 -24.48
CA GLY A 119 -20.38 -2.58 -24.75
C GLY A 119 -19.85 -1.41 -23.95
N GLN A 120 -20.60 -0.29 -23.86
CA GLN A 120 -20.19 0.86 -23.04
C GLN A 120 -20.12 0.51 -21.55
N ARG A 121 -21.06 -0.30 -21.06
CA ARG A 121 -21.04 -0.79 -19.68
C ARG A 121 -19.82 -1.66 -19.42
N LEU A 122 -19.50 -2.59 -20.32
CA LEU A 122 -18.29 -3.42 -20.19
C LEU A 122 -17.02 -2.57 -20.20
N HIS A 123 -16.92 -1.60 -21.11
CA HIS A 123 -15.78 -0.67 -21.17
C HIS A 123 -15.54 0.03 -19.82
N ARG A 124 -16.61 0.58 -19.23
CA ARG A 124 -16.52 1.28 -17.93
C ARG A 124 -16.08 0.36 -16.80
N VAL A 125 -16.55 -0.89 -16.78
CA VAL A 125 -16.11 -1.88 -15.77
C VAL A 125 -14.62 -2.17 -15.92
N VAL A 126 -14.15 -2.38 -17.15
CA VAL A 126 -12.74 -2.64 -17.42
C VAL A 126 -11.88 -1.44 -16.98
N GLU A 127 -12.27 -0.21 -17.32
CA GLU A 127 -11.58 1.02 -16.89
C GLU A 127 -11.56 1.19 -15.37
N SER A 128 -12.69 0.95 -14.68
CA SER A 128 -12.76 1.06 -13.22
C SER A 128 -11.83 0.06 -12.51
N ILE A 129 -11.69 -1.16 -13.04
CA ILE A 129 -10.75 -2.15 -12.48
C ILE A 129 -9.30 -1.67 -12.68
N LEU A 130 -8.98 -1.08 -13.83
CA LEU A 130 -7.64 -0.51 -14.06
C LEU A 130 -7.30 0.60 -13.10
N ASP A 131 -8.19 1.57 -12.91
CA ASP A 131 -7.98 2.69 -12.00
C ASP A 131 -7.74 2.19 -10.57
N PHE A 132 -8.49 1.16 -10.14
CA PHE A 132 -8.28 0.51 -8.86
C PHE A 132 -6.91 -0.16 -8.73
N GLN A 133 -6.40 -0.83 -9.79
CA GLN A 133 -5.06 -1.43 -9.77
C GLN A 133 -3.95 -0.37 -9.76
N ARG A 134 -4.09 0.71 -10.54
CA ARG A 134 -3.11 1.82 -10.57
C ARG A 134 -2.99 2.53 -9.22
N LEU A 135 -4.10 2.71 -8.51
CA LEU A 135 -4.12 3.27 -7.15
C LEU A 135 -3.40 2.40 -6.11
N ARG A 136 -3.25 1.09 -6.35
CA ARG A 136 -2.58 0.15 -5.42
C ARG A 136 -1.12 -0.12 -5.79
N ALA A 137 -0.73 0.10 -7.04
CA ALA A 137 0.62 -0.22 -7.53
C ALA A 137 1.70 0.78 -7.07
N GLU A 138 1.32 2.04 -6.86
CA GLU A 138 2.22 3.08 -6.36
C GLU A 138 1.41 4.16 -5.62
N PRO A 139 1.91 4.72 -4.50
CA PRO A 139 1.33 5.93 -3.96
C PRO A 139 1.49 7.01 -5.04
N VAL A 140 0.40 7.35 -5.71
CA VAL A 140 0.35 8.49 -6.61
C VAL A 140 0.80 9.68 -5.81
N VAL A 141 1.96 10.24 -6.17
CA VAL A 141 2.46 11.46 -5.55
C VAL A 141 1.70 12.62 -6.21
N PRO A 142 0.73 13.25 -5.53
CA PRO A 142 0.06 14.43 -6.10
C PRO A 142 1.13 15.49 -6.39
N GLN A 143 1.01 16.16 -7.53
CA GLN A 143 1.85 17.31 -7.86
C GLN A 143 1.07 18.59 -7.59
N PRO A 144 0.99 19.05 -6.33
CA PRO A 144 0.28 20.28 -6.02
C PRO A 144 0.93 21.45 -6.76
N ARG A 145 0.13 22.13 -7.57
CA ARG A 145 0.51 23.38 -8.23
C ARG A 145 -0.52 24.44 -7.87
N PRO A 146 -0.12 25.73 -7.82
CA PRO A 146 -1.08 26.81 -7.69
C PRO A 146 -2.10 26.71 -8.84
N THR A 147 -3.34 26.38 -8.51
CA THR A 147 -4.40 26.15 -9.48
C THR A 147 -5.55 27.11 -9.21
N THR A 148 -5.97 27.82 -10.26
CA THR A 148 -7.08 28.77 -10.17
C THR A 148 -8.41 28.01 -10.10
N LEU A 149 -9.02 27.94 -8.91
CA LEU A 149 -10.24 27.18 -8.67
C LEU A 149 -11.37 27.57 -9.62
N ARG A 150 -11.55 28.88 -9.86
CA ARG A 150 -12.60 29.39 -10.76
C ARG A 150 -12.46 28.86 -12.18
N ALA A 151 -11.23 28.81 -12.71
CA ALA A 151 -10.96 28.32 -14.05
C ALA A 151 -11.10 26.79 -14.15
N LEU A 152 -10.69 26.07 -13.11
CA LEU A 152 -10.85 24.61 -13.03
C LEU A 152 -12.34 24.23 -12.96
N LEU A 153 -13.11 24.85 -12.07
CA LEU A 153 -14.53 24.60 -11.91
C LEU A 153 -15.33 24.97 -13.17
N SER A 154 -14.97 26.05 -13.87
CA SER A 154 -15.59 26.37 -15.16
C SER A 154 -15.32 25.29 -16.20
N GLN A 155 -14.10 24.74 -16.27
CA GLN A 155 -13.78 23.66 -17.21
C GLN A 155 -14.58 22.38 -16.94
N VAL A 156 -14.75 22.02 -15.67
CA VAL A 156 -15.56 20.87 -15.25
C VAL A 156 -17.02 21.05 -15.66
N VAL A 157 -17.60 22.23 -15.38
CA VAL A 157 -19.00 22.54 -15.73
C VAL A 157 -19.21 22.56 -17.23
N ASP A 158 -18.27 23.12 -18.00
CA ASP A 158 -18.35 23.12 -19.46
C ASP A 158 -18.22 21.71 -20.05
N ALA A 159 -17.39 20.85 -19.44
CA ALA A 159 -17.32 19.43 -19.81
C ALA A 159 -18.64 18.71 -19.50
N GLY A 160 -19.23 18.96 -18.33
CA GLY A 160 -20.54 18.44 -17.95
C GLY A 160 -21.65 18.85 -18.91
N ARG A 161 -21.72 20.14 -19.29
CA ARG A 161 -22.67 20.66 -20.28
C ARG A 161 -22.56 19.95 -21.63
N ARG A 162 -21.34 19.74 -22.12
CA ARG A 162 -21.11 18.99 -23.37
C ARG A 162 -21.58 17.54 -23.28
N LEU A 163 -21.46 16.92 -22.12
CA LEU A 163 -21.89 15.53 -21.89
C LEU A 163 -23.42 15.41 -21.82
N MET A 164 -24.10 16.43 -21.27
CA MET A 164 -25.56 16.43 -21.12
C MET A 164 -26.32 16.67 -22.44
N GLY A 165 -25.70 17.29 -23.45
CA GLY A 165 -26.34 17.51 -24.76
C GLY A 165 -27.68 18.23 -24.62
N ASP A 166 -28.73 17.66 -25.22
CA ASP A 166 -30.11 18.20 -25.21
C ASP A 166 -30.96 17.73 -24.00
N ALA A 167 -30.34 17.13 -22.97
CA ALA A 167 -31.07 16.73 -21.78
C ALA A 167 -31.73 17.96 -21.11
N PRO A 168 -32.98 17.84 -20.61
CA PRO A 168 -33.71 18.93 -19.96
C PRO A 168 -33.19 19.18 -18.53
N VAL A 169 -31.89 19.34 -18.37
CA VAL A 169 -31.19 19.49 -17.09
C VAL A 169 -30.30 20.72 -17.14
N GLU A 170 -30.50 21.65 -16.20
CA GLU A 170 -29.71 22.88 -16.11
C GLU A 170 -28.55 22.70 -15.12
N MET A 171 -27.32 22.99 -15.56
CA MET A 171 -26.12 22.95 -14.71
C MET A 171 -25.63 24.37 -14.42
N ARG A 172 -25.76 24.77 -13.14
CA ARG A 172 -25.33 26.08 -12.62
C ARG A 172 -24.06 25.93 -11.78
N LEU A 173 -23.18 26.91 -11.90
CA LEU A 173 -21.99 27.04 -11.06
C LEU A 173 -22.16 28.27 -10.17
N GLU A 174 -22.35 28.03 -8.88
CA GLU A 174 -22.38 29.08 -7.85
C GLU A 174 -21.07 29.02 -7.07
N LEU A 175 -20.35 30.14 -7.04
CA LEU A 175 -19.08 30.27 -6.36
C LEU A 175 -19.20 31.33 -5.27
N ASP A 176 -18.73 30.99 -4.08
CA ASP A 176 -18.65 31.93 -2.96
C ASP A 176 -17.75 33.13 -3.34
N PRO A 177 -18.15 34.39 -3.03
CA PRO A 177 -17.29 35.55 -3.20
C PRO A 177 -15.94 35.44 -2.49
N ASP A 178 -15.91 34.76 -1.33
CA ASP A 178 -14.71 34.58 -0.51
C ASP A 178 -13.85 33.39 -0.97
N LEU A 179 -14.21 32.76 -2.09
CA LEU A 179 -13.45 31.64 -2.64
C LEU A 179 -12.01 32.09 -2.99
N PRO A 180 -10.98 31.43 -2.44
CA PRO A 180 -9.60 31.79 -2.72
C PRO A 180 -9.29 31.65 -4.21
N ALA A 181 -8.60 32.66 -4.76
CA ALA A 181 -8.29 32.72 -6.19
C ALA A 181 -7.45 31.53 -6.68
N SER A 182 -6.60 30.98 -5.82
CA SER A 182 -5.75 29.83 -6.11
C SER A 182 -5.60 28.92 -4.89
N VAL A 183 -5.60 27.61 -5.12
CA VAL A 183 -5.29 26.59 -4.10
C VAL A 183 -4.18 25.67 -4.63
N LEU A 184 -3.32 25.20 -3.73
CA LEU A 184 -2.36 24.15 -4.02
C LEU A 184 -3.11 22.82 -4.14
N CYS A 185 -3.39 22.39 -5.36
CA CYS A 185 -4.00 21.10 -5.65
C CYS A 185 -3.41 20.49 -6.93
N ASP A 186 -3.65 19.20 -7.14
CA ASP A 186 -3.35 18.55 -8.40
C ASP A 186 -4.53 18.75 -9.37
N GLY A 187 -4.48 19.81 -10.18
CA GLY A 187 -5.56 20.18 -11.10
C GLY A 187 -5.86 19.17 -12.20
N THR A 188 -5.05 18.11 -12.38
CA THR A 188 -5.30 17.03 -13.34
C THR A 188 -6.14 15.88 -12.78
N ARG A 189 -6.50 15.94 -11.50
CA ARG A 189 -7.21 14.87 -10.76
C ARG A 189 -8.43 15.36 -9.98
N VAL A 190 -9.06 16.45 -10.42
CA VAL A 190 -10.27 17.04 -9.80
C VAL A 190 -11.52 16.64 -10.57
#